data_AF-A0A838IAV4-F1
#
_entry.id   AF-A0A838IAV4-F1
#
_cell.length_a   1.000
_cell.length_b   1.000
_cell.length_c   1.000
_cell.angle_alpha   90.00
_cell.angle_beta   90.00
_cell.angle_gamma   90.00
#
_symmetry.space_group_name_H-M   'P 1'
#
loop_
_entity.id
_entity.type
_entity.pdbx_description
1 polymer ?
#
loop_
_entity_poly.entity_id
_entity_poly.type
_entity_poly.pdbx_seq_one_letter_code
_entity_poly.pdbx_strand_id
1 'polypeptide(L)'
;VYLRVAEEWGLDRAALERRRGKGAKVALEDLDAEGVTDVRELLGFYADELKATDQAAEAERVLRLAARPVAHFLMAVPEREQTDPSISTE
;
A
#
# COMPACT_ATOMS: atom_id res chain seq x y z
N VAL A 1 5.64 -0.92 -1.84
CA VAL A 1 5.02 0.33 -1.29
C VAL A 1 3.54 0.07 -1.07
N TYR A 2 2.93 0.61 -0.01
CA TYR A 2 1.52 0.40 0.32
C TYR A 2 0.64 1.56 -0.17
N LEU A 3 -0.46 1.27 -0.85
CA LEU A 3 -1.36 2.27 -1.43
C LEU A 3 -2.72 2.21 -0.74
N ARG A 4 -3.22 3.36 -0.29
CA ARG A 4 -4.52 3.46 0.37
C ARG A 4 -5.67 3.24 -0.63
N VAL A 5 -6.62 2.41 -0.23
CA VAL A 5 -7.95 2.26 -0.85
C VAL A 5 -8.96 3.05 -0.02
N ALA A 6 -9.75 3.89 -0.68
CA ALA A 6 -10.73 4.77 -0.06
C ALA A 6 -11.88 5.02 -1.03
N GLU A 7 -13.00 4.31 -0.84
CA GLU A 7 -14.20 4.46 -1.68
C GLU A 7 -14.76 5.88 -1.60
N GLU A 8 -14.69 6.51 -0.42
CA GLU A 8 -15.13 7.88 -0.17
C GLU A 8 -14.42 8.92 -1.05
N TRP A 9 -13.23 8.59 -1.56
CA TRP A 9 -12.43 9.44 -2.43
C TRP A 9 -12.33 8.91 -3.86
N GLY A 10 -13.08 7.85 -4.19
CA GLY A 10 -13.01 7.19 -5.50
C GLY A 10 -11.64 6.56 -5.78
N LEU A 11 -10.92 6.14 -4.73
CA LEU A 11 -9.64 5.45 -4.79
C LEU A 11 -9.85 3.95 -4.57
N ASP A 12 -10.53 3.30 -5.51
CA ASP A 12 -10.60 1.84 -5.58
C ASP A 12 -9.40 1.26 -6.36
N ARG A 13 -9.28 -0.07 -6.38
CA ARG A 13 -8.25 -0.78 -7.16
C ARG A 13 -8.23 -0.34 -8.62
N ALA A 14 -9.38 -0.21 -9.27
CA ALA A 14 -9.45 0.15 -10.69
C ALA A 14 -8.99 1.60 -10.93
N ALA A 15 -9.27 2.52 -10.00
CA ALA A 15 -8.82 3.88 -10.04
C ALA A 15 -7.30 3.98 -9.84
N LEU A 16 -6.74 3.21 -8.90
CA LEU A 16 -5.29 3.12 -8.68
C LEU A 16 -4.59 2.54 -9.91
N GLU A 17 -5.13 1.48 -10.50
CA GLU A 17 -4.67 0.90 -11.77
C GLU A 17 -4.66 1.92 -12.91
N ARG A 18 -5.76 2.65 -13.12
CA ARG A 18 -5.84 3.70 -14.16
C ARG A 18 -4.86 4.84 -13.95
N ARG A 19 -4.50 5.13 -12.69
CA ARG A 19 -3.53 6.17 -12.30
C ARG A 19 -2.09 5.68 -12.35
N ARG A 20 -1.85 4.38 -12.55
CA ARG A 20 -0.50 3.84 -12.70
C ARG A 20 0.17 4.49 -13.91
N GLY A 21 1.36 5.04 -13.71
CA GLY A 21 2.13 5.64 -14.79
C GLY A 21 2.44 4.60 -15.87
N LYS A 22 2.37 4.99 -17.15
CA LYS A 22 2.57 4.07 -18.29
C LYS A 22 3.92 3.34 -18.29
N GLY A 23 4.95 3.93 -17.67
CA GLY A 23 6.28 3.32 -17.53
C GLY A 23 6.54 2.65 -16.19
N ALA A 24 5.56 2.60 -15.28
CA ALA A 24 5.74 2.00 -13.97
C ALA A 24 5.71 0.47 -14.09
N LYS A 25 6.85 -0.17 -13.87
CA LYS A 25 7.04 -1.63 -13.84
C LYS A 25 6.63 -2.21 -12.48
N VAL A 26 5.39 -1.98 -12.09
CA VAL A 26 4.85 -2.41 -10.80
C VAL A 26 3.44 -2.97 -10.95
N ALA A 27 3.17 -4.08 -10.27
CA ALA A 27 1.86 -4.67 -10.15
C ALA A 27 1.19 -4.21 -8.85
N LEU A 28 -0.13 -4.05 -8.86
CA LEU A 28 -0.91 -3.84 -7.64
C LEU A 28 -1.49 -5.17 -7.17
N GLU A 29 -1.11 -5.59 -5.98
CA GLU A 29 -1.52 -6.86 -5.37
C GLU A 29 -2.23 -6.60 -4.03
N ASP A 30 -2.99 -7.59 -3.56
CA ASP A 30 -3.50 -7.57 -2.19
C ASP A 30 -2.31 -7.71 -1.22
N LEU A 31 -2.45 -7.21 0.01
CA LEU A 31 -1.39 -7.36 1.00
C LEU A 31 -1.13 -8.84 1.30
N ASP A 32 0.15 -9.21 1.29
CA ASP A 32 0.62 -10.47 1.87
C ASP A 32 0.80 -10.36 3.39
N ALA A 33 1.28 -11.44 4.02
CA ALA A 33 1.44 -11.50 5.47
C ALA A 33 2.47 -10.47 6.01
N GLU A 34 3.53 -10.22 5.25
CA GLU A 34 4.55 -9.22 5.57
C GLU A 34 3.94 -7.81 5.45
N GLY A 35 3.26 -7.51 4.34
CA GLY A 35 2.61 -6.24 4.10
C GLY A 35 1.52 -5.90 5.13
N VAL A 36 0.79 -6.89 5.63
CA VAL A 36 -0.15 -6.70 6.74
C VAL A 36 0.57 -6.28 8.03
N THR A 37 1.73 -6.87 8.29
CA THR A 37 2.53 -6.58 9.49
C THR A 37 3.14 -5.18 9.37
N ASP A 38 3.77 -4.87 8.25
CA ASP A 38 4.38 -3.56 7.97
C ASP A 38 3.37 -2.42 8.09
N VAL A 39 2.18 -2.56 7.49
CA VAL A 39 1.15 -1.51 7.55
C VAL A 39 0.68 -1.32 9.00
N ARG A 40 0.56 -2.39 9.78
CA ARG A 40 0.17 -2.30 11.19
C ARG A 40 1.21 -1.57 12.03
N GLU A 41 2.48 -1.92 11.86
CA GLU A 41 3.57 -1.27 12.59
C GLU A 41 3.69 0.20 12.20
N LEU A 42 3.72 0.50 10.91
CA LEU A 42 3.82 1.88 10.39
C LEU A 42 2.70 2.77 10.94
N LEU A 43 1.44 2.31 10.84
CA LEU A 43 0.30 3.07 11.32
C LEU A 43 0.22 3.10 12.85
N GLY A 44 0.72 2.07 13.53
CA GLY A 44 0.85 2.03 14.98
C GLY A 44 1.79 3.12 15.50
N PHE A 45 3.02 3.19 14.96
CA PHE A 45 3.97 4.24 15.30
C PHE A 45 3.41 5.63 15.00
N TYR A 46 2.79 5.82 13.84
CA TYR A 46 2.19 7.10 13.50
C TYR A 46 1.05 7.49 14.45
N ALA A 47 0.21 6.54 14.87
CA ALA A 47 -0.83 6.80 15.85
C ALA A 47 -0.27 7.20 17.22
N ASP A 48 0.86 6.63 17.64
CA ASP A 48 1.49 6.98 18.91
C ASP A 48 2.10 8.40 18.88
N GLU A 49 2.70 8.80 17.76
CA GLU A 49 3.14 10.19 17.54
C GLU A 49 1.95 11.18 17.56
N LEU A 50 0.81 10.80 16.98
CA LEU A 50 -0.40 11.61 17.03
C LEU A 50 -0.91 11.76 18.47
N LYS A 51 -0.91 10.70 19.28
CA LYS A 51 -1.29 10.79 20.70
C LYS A 51 -0.32 11.67 21.50
N ALA A 52 0.98 11.58 21.21
CA ALA A 52 2.01 12.38 21.88
C ALA A 52 1.87 13.89 21.59
N THR A 53 1.12 14.25 20.55
CA THR A 53 0.85 15.64 20.15
C THR A 53 -0.62 16.05 20.36
N ASP A 54 -1.31 15.40 21.30
CA ASP A 54 -2.71 15.66 21.67
C ASP A 54 -3.75 15.44 20.55
N GLN A 55 -3.40 14.66 19.52
CA GLN A 55 -4.27 14.34 18.39
C GLN A 55 -4.95 12.96 18.55
N ALA A 56 -5.55 12.72 19.71
CA ALA A 56 -6.13 11.40 20.05
C ALA A 56 -7.20 10.91 19.05
N ALA A 57 -8.08 11.81 18.58
CA ALA A 57 -9.11 11.45 17.61
C ALA A 57 -8.53 11.00 16.27
N GLU A 58 -7.43 11.63 15.82
CA GLU A 58 -6.74 11.25 14.59
C GLU A 58 -5.97 9.94 14.76
N ALA A 59 -5.34 9.73 15.93
CA ALA A 59 -4.71 8.47 16.27
C ALA A 59 -5.71 7.30 16.22
N GLU A 60 -6.92 7.49 16.76
CA GLU A 60 -7.98 6.47 16.68
C GLU A 60 -8.42 6.20 15.25
N ARG A 61 -8.51 7.23 14.40
CA ARG A 61 -8.81 7.06 12.97
C ARG A 61 -7.75 6.19 12.30
N VAL A 62 -6.47 6.48 12.54
CA VAL A 62 -5.34 5.71 12.01
C VAL A 62 -5.37 4.26 12.50
N LEU A 63 -5.62 4.02 13.79
CA LEU A 63 -5.70 2.68 14.36
C LEU A 63 -6.85 1.85 13.79
N ARG A 64 -7.98 2.46 13.42
CA ARG A 64 -9.06 1.77 12.71
C ARG A 64 -8.60 1.28 11.33
N LEU A 65 -7.74 2.02 10.65
CA LEU A 65 -7.14 1.57 9.39
C LEU A 65 -6.19 0.38 9.62
N ALA A 66 -5.34 0.47 10.65
CA ALA A 66 -4.40 -0.58 11.03
C ALA A 66 -5.08 -1.88 11.48
N ALA A 67 -6.30 -1.80 12.03
CA ALA A 67 -7.07 -2.97 12.44
C ALA A 67 -7.51 -3.85 11.25
N ARG A 68 -7.73 -3.25 10.08
CA ARG A 68 -8.21 -3.94 8.86
C ARG A 68 -7.39 -3.55 7.62
N PRO A 69 -6.08 -3.81 7.60
CA PRO A 69 -5.19 -3.27 6.56
C PRO A 69 -5.53 -3.82 5.18
N VAL A 70 -5.91 -5.10 5.07
CA VAL A 70 -6.32 -5.74 3.80
C VAL A 70 -7.53 -5.09 3.16
N ALA A 71 -8.46 -4.52 3.94
CA ALA A 71 -9.65 -3.83 3.42
C ALA A 71 -9.35 -2.41 2.92
N HIS A 72 -8.11 -1.97 3.07
CA HIS A 72 -7.77 -0.56 3.16
C HIS A 72 -6.50 -0.22 2.39
N PHE A 73 -5.71 -1.21 2.03
CA PHE A 73 -4.46 -1.02 1.33
C PHE A 73 -4.22 -2.12 0.31
N LEU A 74 -3.55 -1.75 -0.77
CA LEU A 74 -2.91 -2.64 -1.73
C LEU A 74 -1.39 -2.50 -1.59
N MET A 75 -0.64 -3.47 -2.10
CA MET A 75 0.80 -3.34 -2.28
C MET A 75 1.14 -3.14 -3.75
N ALA A 76 2.00 -2.15 -4.02
CA ALA A 76 2.68 -2.00 -5.29
C ALA A 76 4.03 -2.74 -5.20
N VAL A 77 4.16 -3.80 -5.98
CA VAL A 77 5.34 -4.67 -6.05
C VAL A 77 6.01 -4.56 -7.42
N PRO A 78 7.34 -4.65 -7.52
CA PRO A 78 8.01 -4.69 -8.81
C PRO A 78 7.49 -5.84 -9.66
N GLU A 79 7.16 -5.57 -10.92
CA GLU A 79 6.95 -6.63 -11.90
C GLU A 79 8.28 -7.38 -12.06
N ARG A 80 8.24 -8.72 -11.97
CA ARG A 80 9.42 -9.52 -12.32
C ARG A 80 9.62 -9.41 -13.83
N GLU A 81 10.67 -8.71 -14.27
CA GLU A 81 11.15 -8.86 -15.64
C GLU A 81 11.65 -10.30 -15.80
N GLN A 82 10.92 -11.12 -16.54
CA GLN A 82 11.57 -12.23 -17.24
C GLN A 82 12.46 -11.60 -18.30
N THR A 83 13.75 -11.44 -18.01
CA THR A 83 14.74 -11.33 -19.08
C THR A 83 14.68 -12.65 -19.85
N ASP A 84 14.13 -12.59 -21.06
CA ASP A 84 14.18 -13.70 -22.00
C ASP A 84 15.67 -14.06 -22.23
N PRO A 85 16.14 -15.25 -21.83
CA PRO A 85 17.55 -15.63 -21.99
C PRO A 85 17.96 -15.79 -23.46
N SER A 86 17.04 -15.57 -24.41
CA SER A 86 17.27 -15.77 -25.84
C SER A 86 18.03 -14.63 -26.53
N ILE A 87 18.32 -13.51 -25.86
CA ILE A 87 19.15 -12.44 -26.45
C ILE A 87 20.62 -12.67 -26.09
N SER A 88 21.19 -13.67 -26.76
CA SER A 88 22.63 -13.81 -26.95
C SER A 88 23.01 -12.93 -28.15
N THR A 89 23.53 -11.73 -27.91
CA THR A 89 24.24 -10.99 -28.96
C THR A 89 25.64 -11.58 -29.09
N GLU A 90 25.91 -12.19 -30.24
CA GLU A 90 27.26 -12.45 -30.76
C GLU A 90 28.01 -11.15 -31.08
#